data_AF-A0AAC9FDS5-F1
#
_entry.id   AF-A0AAC9FDS5-F1
#
_cell.length_a   1.000
_cell.length_b   1.000
_cell.length_c   1.000
_cell.angle_alpha   90.00
_cell.angle_beta   90.00
_cell.angle_gamma   90.00
#
_symmetry.space_group_name_H-M   'P 1'
#
loop_
_entity.id
_entity.type
_entity.pdbx_description
1 polymer ?
#
loop_
_entity_poly.entity_id
_entity_poly.type
_entity_poly.pdbx_seq_one_letter_code
_entity_poly.pdbx_strand_id
1 'polypeptide(L)' 'MKIFARLFGIRRDTSLSTAIERQRLSRTMPGQTGAIAANRLGMLVS' A
#
# COMPACT_ATOMS: atom_id res chain seq x y z
N MET A 1 -15.54 -13.24 17.99
CA MET A 1 -15.48 -12.55 16.68
C MET A 1 -14.07 -12.62 16.09
N LYS A 2 -13.73 -13.71 15.39
CA LYS A 2 -12.35 -13.94 14.89
C LYS A 2 -12.10 -13.30 13.51
N ILE A 3 -13.14 -13.08 12.73
CA ILE A 3 -13.07 -12.51 11.38
C ILE A 3 -12.57 -11.06 11.41
N PHE A 4 -13.17 -10.21 12.26
CA PHE A 4 -12.73 -8.82 12.43
C PHE A 4 -11.31 -8.72 13.00
N ALA A 5 -10.96 -9.55 13.98
CA ALA A 5 -9.60 -9.60 14.52
C ALA A 5 -8.56 -9.99 13.45
N ARG A 6 -8.89 -10.89 12.53
CA ARG A 6 -8.01 -11.27 11.40
C ARG A 6 -7.89 -10.14 10.39
N LEU A 7 -8.97 -9.42 10.12
CA LEU A 7 -8.97 -8.29 9.18
C LEU A 7 -8.13 -7.10 9.68
N PHE A 8 -8.20 -6.81 10.99
CA PHE A 8 -7.46 -5.71 11.60
C PHE A 8 -6.09 -6.09 12.16
N GLY A 9 -5.80 -7.39 12.33
CA GLY A 9 -4.50 -7.91 12.78
C GLY A 9 -3.45 -8.02 11.68
N ILE A 10 -3.83 -7.94 10.39
CA ILE A 10 -2.91 -7.93 9.25
C ILE A 10 -2.47 -6.48 8.95
N ARG A 11 -2.26 -5.66 9.98
CA ARG A 11 -1.58 -4.38 9.79
C ARG A 11 -0.09 -4.68 9.73
N ARG A 12 0.47 -4.73 8.52
CA ARG A 12 1.92 -4.83 8.33
C ARG A 12 2.54 -3.57 8.93
N ASP A 13 3.28 -3.71 10.03
CA ASP A 13 4.11 -2.64 10.60
C ASP A 13 4.96 -2.02 9.49
N THR A 14 4.52 -0.87 8.99
CA THR A 14 5.27 -0.08 8.04
C THR A 14 6.02 0.94 8.88
N SER A 15 7.35 0.84 8.90
CA SER A 15 8.17 1.84 9.59
C SER A 15 7.89 3.23 9.03
N LEU A 16 7.92 4.24 9.90
CA LEU A 16 7.62 5.63 9.54
C LEU A 16 8.51 6.13 8.39
N SER A 17 9.79 5.70 8.36
CA SER A 17 10.72 6.00 7.27
C SER A 17 10.28 5.40 5.94
N THR A 18 9.81 4.15 5.93
CA THR A 18 9.28 3.50 4.73
C THR A 18 8.04 4.21 4.19
N ALA A 19 7.18 4.72 5.08
CA ALA A 19 6.00 5.48 4.68
C ALA A 19 6.38 6.80 3.99
N ILE A 20 7.36 7.53 4.55
CA ILE A 20 7.84 8.80 3.99
C ILE A 20 8.49 8.60 2.62
N GLU A 21 9.35 7.59 2.48
CA GLU A 21 9.99 7.30 1.19
C GLU A 21 8.97 6.87 0.13
N ARG A 22 7.96 6.08 0.51
CA ARG A 22 6.86 5.70 -0.40
C ARG A 22 6.03 6.92 -0.82
N GLN A 23 5.84 7.90 0.05
CA GLN A 23 5.17 9.17 -0.29
C GLN A 23 6.02 10.03 -1.24
N ARG A 24 7.35 10.06 -1.06
CA ARG A 24 8.25 10.74 -2.00
C ARG A 24 8.22 10.08 -3.37
N LEU A 25 8.27 8.75 -3.42
CA LEU A 25 8.18 7.97 -4.64
C LEU A 25 6.85 8.19 -5.37
N SER A 26 5.74 8.30 -4.62
CA SER A 26 4.43 8.65 -5.17
C SER A 26 4.42 10.01 -5.89
N ARG A 27 5.25 10.97 -5.46
CA ARG A 27 5.34 12.30 -6.07
C ARG A 27 6.24 12.32 -7.31
N THR A 28 7.32 11.54 -7.31
CA THR A 28 8.27 11.50 -8.44
C THR A 28 7.84 10.51 -9.51
N MET A 29 7.06 9.48 -9.16
CA MET A 29 6.62 8.43 -10.07
C MET A 29 5.18 7.97 -9.75
N PRO A 30 4.18 8.85 -9.94
CA PRO A 30 2.79 8.55 -9.59
C PRO A 30 2.20 7.41 -10.43
N GLY A 31 2.56 7.29 -11.71
CA GLY A 31 2.04 6.24 -12.61
C GLY A 31 2.45 4.84 -12.18
N GLN A 32 3.75 4.58 -11.97
CA GLN A 32 4.20 3.26 -11.50
C GLN A 32 3.77 2.97 -10.06
N THR A 33 3.82 3.97 -9.17
CA THR A 33 3.34 3.79 -7.79
C THR A 33 1.85 3.45 -7.76
N GLY A 34 1.06 4.10 -8.62
CA GLY A 34 -0.35 3.82 -8.84
C GLY A 34 -0.59 2.43 -9.40
N ALA A 35 0.18 2.00 -10.41
CA ALA A 35 0.10 0.65 -10.96
C ALA A 35 0.41 -0.44 -9.92
N ILE A 36 1.43 -0.23 -9.08
CA ILE A 36 1.77 -1.16 -7.99
C ILE A 36 0.67 -1.18 -6.92
N ALA A 37 0.10 -0.02 -6.57
CA ALA A 37 -0.98 0.08 -5.60
C ALA A 37 -2.27 -0.59 -6.13
N ALA A 38 -2.59 -0.37 -7.40
CA ALA A 38 -3.73 -0.99 -8.07
C ALA A 38 -3.58 -2.51 -8.15
N ASN A 39 -2.39 -3.01 -8.52
CA ASN A 39 -2.10 -4.45 -8.54
C ASN A 39 -2.29 -5.10 -7.15
N ARG A 40 -1.93 -4.41 -6.06
CA ARG A 40 -2.19 -4.89 -4.68
C ARG A 40 -3.67 -4.95 -4.33
N LEU A 41 -4.49 -4.12 -4.96
CA LEU A 41 -5.94 -4.09 -4.81
C LEU A 41 -6.65 -5.00 -5.82
N GLY A 42 -5.91 -5.71 -6.67
CA GLY A 42 -6.47 -6.56 -7.74
C GLY A 42 -7.03 -5.79 -8.94
N MET A 43 -6.66 -4.51 -9.08
CA MET A 43 -7.06 -3.66 -10.20
C MET A 43 -5.91 -3.52 -11.20
N LEU A 44 -6.20 -3.74 -12.49
CA LEU A 44 -5.27 -3.43 -13.57
C LEU A 44 -5.37 -1.95 -13.90
N VAL A 45 -4.29 -1.20 -13.73
CA VAL A 45 -4.14 0.15 -14.27
C VAL A 45 -3.29 0.01 -15.52
N SER A 46 -3.96 0.10 -16.67
CA SER A 46 -3.40 0.13 -18.03
C SER A 46 -3.09 1.55 -18.46
#